data_AF-A0A7C2R113-F1
#
_entry.id   AF-A0A7C2R113-F1
#
_cell.length_a   1.000
_cell.length_b   1.000
_cell.length_c   1.000
_cell.angle_alpha   90.00
_cell.angle_beta   90.00
_cell.angle_gamma   90.00
#
_symmetry.space_group_name_H-M   'P 1'
#
loop_
_entity.id
_entity.type
_entity.pdbx_description
1 polymer ?
#
loop_
_entity_poly.entity_id
_entity_poly.type
_entity_poly.pdbx_seq_one_letter_code
_entity_poly.pdbx_strand_id
1 'polypeptide(L)'
;MSRSYSAAASQAPLLWDRVEWCQGDGRYVFQVASGGLHAALTSPHGQSLTLPMVAWEGLLDALTAARRTRIRAERGFPSRSGARWYEGEASELAAAFRAGRSIAQLARAHNRSEFAIEAQLEREGLWDRAERRPRLPVGAPQRIGDPGAEAAAPPSAPAPDPPAP
;
A
#
# COMPACT_ATOMS: atom_id res chain seq x y z
N MET A 1 42.32 -50.92 -20.10
CA MET A 1 41.47 -49.94 -20.81
C MET A 1 40.16 -49.83 -20.06
N SER A 2 39.99 -48.83 -19.19
CA SER A 2 38.70 -48.55 -18.55
C SER A 2 38.51 -47.04 -18.50
N ARG A 3 37.67 -46.53 -19.42
CA ARG A 3 37.17 -45.15 -19.36
C ARG A 3 36.02 -45.12 -18.37
N SER A 4 36.23 -44.50 -17.22
CA SER A 4 35.17 -44.11 -16.31
C SER A 4 34.27 -43.09 -16.99
N TYR A 5 32.98 -43.42 -17.14
CA TYR A 5 31.96 -42.46 -17.53
C TYR A 5 31.87 -41.38 -16.45
N SER A 6 32.26 -40.16 -16.80
CA SER A 6 32.05 -38.97 -15.97
C SER A 6 30.55 -38.77 -15.82
N ALA A 7 30.04 -38.87 -14.59
CA ALA A 7 28.71 -38.42 -14.25
C ALA A 7 28.64 -36.92 -14.55
N ALA A 8 27.90 -36.55 -15.60
CA ALA A 8 27.60 -35.16 -15.89
C ALA A 8 26.80 -34.61 -14.70
N ALA A 9 27.50 -33.96 -13.77
CA ALA A 9 26.89 -33.10 -12.78
C ALA A 9 26.02 -32.11 -13.55
N SER A 10 24.70 -32.28 -13.44
CA SER A 10 23.72 -31.37 -14.02
C SER A 10 23.92 -30.05 -13.32
N GLN A 11 24.75 -29.20 -13.92
CA GLN A 11 25.04 -27.86 -13.45
C GLN A 11 23.70 -27.13 -13.51
N ALA A 12 23.06 -26.95 -12.35
CA ALA A 12 21.81 -26.22 -12.27
C ALA A 12 22.07 -24.86 -12.94
N PRO A 13 21.28 -24.48 -13.97
CA PRO A 13 21.51 -23.23 -14.68
C PRO A 13 21.53 -22.12 -13.63
N LEU A 14 22.47 -21.18 -13.77
CA LEU A 14 22.54 -20.00 -12.91
C LEU A 14 21.23 -19.23 -13.11
N LEU A 15 20.27 -19.42 -12.19
CA LEU A 15 18.99 -18.74 -12.23
C LEU A 15 19.17 -17.37 -11.61
N TRP A 16 18.83 -16.33 -12.36
CA TRP A 16 18.87 -14.96 -11.84
C TRP A 16 17.74 -14.73 -10.85
N ASP A 17 16.56 -15.28 -11.16
CA ASP A 17 15.38 -15.20 -10.30
C ASP A 17 14.50 -16.44 -10.52
N ARG A 18 13.84 -16.90 -9.46
CA ARG A 18 12.91 -18.03 -9.48
C ARG A 18 11.73 -17.72 -8.58
N VAL A 19 10.55 -17.75 -9.17
CA VAL A 19 9.28 -17.54 -8.47
C VAL A 19 8.41 -18.78 -8.65
N GLU A 20 7.91 -19.31 -7.53
CA GLU A 20 6.95 -20.41 -7.53
C GLU A 20 5.65 -19.93 -6.92
N TRP A 21 4.54 -20.34 -7.51
CA TRP A 21 3.22 -20.14 -6.92
C TRP A 21 2.31 -21.33 -7.21
N CYS A 22 1.31 -21.49 -6.35
CA CYS A 22 0.26 -22.48 -6.54
C CYS A 22 -1.02 -21.76 -6.98
N GLN A 23 -1.72 -22.35 -7.96
CA GLN A 23 -3.04 -21.92 -8.38
C GLN A 23 -3.94 -23.15 -8.53
N GLY A 24 -4.99 -23.24 -7.71
CA GLY A 24 -5.76 -24.48 -7.57
C GLY A 24 -4.88 -25.61 -7.02
N ASP A 25 -4.94 -26.78 -7.65
CA ASP A 25 -4.15 -27.97 -7.28
C ASP A 25 -2.78 -28.04 -7.96
N GLY A 26 -2.41 -27.02 -8.75
CA GLY A 26 -1.21 -27.02 -9.58
C GLY A 26 -0.14 -26.03 -9.12
N ARG A 27 1.13 -26.43 -9.24
CA ARG A 27 2.30 -25.55 -9.04
C ARG A 27 2.82 -25.01 -10.37
N TYR A 28 2.91 -23.69 -10.46
CA TYR A 28 3.56 -22.97 -11.55
C TYR A 28 4.95 -22.53 -11.10
N VAL A 29 5.91 -22.61 -12.01
CA VAL A 29 7.30 -22.23 -11.77
C VAL A 29 7.74 -21.28 -12.87
N PHE A 30 8.19 -20.09 -12.48
CA PHE A 30 8.78 -19.11 -13.37
C PHE A 30 10.25 -18.93 -13.01
N GLN A 31 11.13 -19.03 -14.01
CA GLN A 31 12.57 -18.99 -13.84
C GLN A 31 13.21 -18.09 -14.88
N VAL A 32 13.96 -17.09 -14.46
CA VAL A 32 14.74 -16.23 -15.35
C VAL A 32 16.15 -16.82 -15.49
N ALA A 33 16.54 -17.12 -16.72
CA ALA A 33 17.87 -17.64 -17.01
C ALA A 33 18.96 -16.59 -16.72
N SER A 34 20.19 -17.04 -16.46
CA SER A 34 21.35 -16.17 -16.32
C SER A 34 21.47 -15.22 -17.51
N GLY A 35 21.53 -13.92 -17.22
CA GLY A 35 21.60 -12.86 -18.22
C GLY A 35 20.26 -12.23 -18.60
N GLY A 36 19.13 -12.67 -18.04
CA GLY A 36 17.83 -11.98 -18.15
C GLY A 36 17.15 -12.05 -19.52
N LEU A 37 17.82 -12.58 -20.55
CA LEU A 37 17.28 -12.57 -21.92
C LEU A 37 16.08 -13.50 -22.12
N HIS A 38 15.98 -14.55 -21.31
CA HIS A 38 14.92 -15.54 -21.42
C HIS A 38 14.44 -15.96 -20.04
N ALA A 39 13.15 -16.28 -19.95
CA ALA A 39 12.56 -16.92 -18.78
C ALA A 39 11.76 -18.15 -19.19
N ALA A 40 11.72 -19.16 -18.34
CA ALA A 40 10.90 -20.35 -18.53
C ALA A 40 9.71 -20.30 -17.57
N LEU A 41 8.50 -20.47 -18.12
CA LEU A 41 7.27 -20.66 -17.36
C LEU A 41 6.83 -22.11 -17.49
N THR A 42 6.92 -22.87 -16.39
CA THR A 42 6.48 -24.25 -16.32
C THR A 42 5.13 -24.36 -15.65
N SER A 43 4.19 -25.01 -16.35
CA SER A 43 2.85 -25.31 -15.88
C SER A 43 2.82 -26.59 -15.03
N PRO A 44 1.78 -26.78 -14.21
CA PRO A 44 1.58 -28.00 -13.41
C PRO A 44 1.47 -29.27 -14.26
N HIS A 45 1.04 -29.14 -15.51
CA HIS A 45 0.86 -30.25 -16.45
C HIS A 45 2.14 -30.59 -17.23
N GLY A 46 3.28 -30.01 -16.84
CA GLY A 46 4.59 -30.29 -17.46
C GLY A 46 4.87 -29.51 -18.74
N GLN A 47 3.94 -28.69 -19.23
CA GLN A 47 4.23 -27.78 -20.35
C GLN A 47 5.18 -26.68 -19.86
N SER A 48 6.21 -26.39 -20.65
CA SER A 48 7.17 -25.31 -20.38
C SER A 48 7.21 -24.36 -21.57
N LEU A 49 7.07 -23.06 -21.30
CA LEU A 49 7.11 -21.99 -22.29
C LEU A 49 8.35 -21.14 -22.05
N THR A 50 9.16 -20.95 -23.09
CA THR A 50 10.28 -20.00 -23.06
C THR A 50 9.80 -18.63 -23.53
N LEU A 51 9.94 -17.64 -22.66
CA LEU A 51 9.58 -16.26 -22.86
C LEU A 51 10.83 -15.44 -23.17
N PRO A 52 10.87 -14.65 -24.26
CA PRO A 52 11.92 -13.65 -24.46
C PRO A 52 11.78 -12.50 -23.46
N MET A 53 12.84 -11.71 -23.29
CA MET A 53 12.94 -10.61 -22.33
C MET A 53 11.69 -9.73 -22.24
N VAL A 54 11.28 -9.18 -23.38
CA VAL A 54 10.12 -8.28 -23.48
C VAL A 54 8.82 -8.93 -22.99
N ALA A 55 8.65 -10.24 -23.23
CA ALA A 55 7.42 -10.94 -22.85
C ALA A 55 7.38 -11.20 -21.34
N TRP A 56 8.49 -11.58 -20.73
CA TRP A 56 8.50 -11.84 -19.29
C TRP A 56 8.51 -10.55 -18.46
N GLU A 57 9.15 -9.48 -18.93
CA GLU A 57 9.06 -8.15 -18.32
C GLU A 57 7.61 -7.65 -18.34
N GLY A 58 6.96 -7.73 -19.51
CA GLY A 58 5.55 -7.36 -19.65
C GLY A 58 4.61 -8.18 -18.76
N LEU A 59 4.90 -9.47 -18.54
CA LEU A 59 4.16 -10.30 -17.60
C LEU A 59 4.30 -9.79 -16.16
N LEU A 60 5.52 -9.46 -15.71
CA LEU A 60 5.74 -8.94 -14.35
C LEU A 60 5.07 -7.57 -14.14
N ASP A 61 5.11 -6.71 -15.15
CA ASP A 61 4.40 -5.43 -15.13
C ASP A 61 2.89 -5.63 -15.03
N ALA A 62 2.33 -6.53 -15.82
CA ALA A 62 0.92 -6.87 -15.79
C ALA A 62 0.51 -7.45 -14.43
N LEU A 63 1.31 -8.34 -13.83
CA LEU A 63 1.07 -8.88 -12.50
C LEU A 63 1.13 -7.80 -11.41
N THR A 64 2.09 -6.88 -11.51
CA THR A 64 2.22 -5.76 -10.59
C THR A 64 1.02 -4.82 -10.69
N ALA A 65 0.57 -4.51 -11.90
CA ALA A 65 -0.63 -3.73 -12.15
C ALA A 65 -1.89 -4.42 -11.60
N ALA A 66 -2.06 -5.72 -11.87
CA ALA A 66 -3.17 -6.51 -11.37
C ALA A 66 -3.21 -6.55 -9.83
N ARG A 67 -2.05 -6.74 -9.18
CA ARG A 67 -1.93 -6.71 -7.71
C ARG A 67 -2.31 -5.35 -7.14
N ARG A 68 -1.88 -4.25 -7.75
CA ARG A 68 -2.28 -2.89 -7.35
C ARG A 68 -3.78 -2.69 -7.47
N THR A 69 -4.39 -3.16 -8.57
CA THR A 69 -5.84 -3.08 -8.77
C THR A 69 -6.60 -3.90 -7.74
N ARG A 70 -6.14 -5.12 -7.44
CA ARG A 70 -6.73 -5.98 -6.40
C ARG A 70 -6.66 -5.33 -5.02
N ILE A 71 -5.51 -4.81 -4.62
CA ILE A 71 -5.35 -4.10 -3.34
C ILE A 71 -6.30 -2.90 -3.24
N ARG A 72 -6.49 -2.17 -4.34
CA ARG A 72 -7.47 -1.06 -4.39
C ARG A 72 -8.90 -1.56 -4.23
N ALA A 73 -9.27 -2.67 -4.87
CA ALA A 73 -10.59 -3.27 -4.74
C ALA A 73 -10.84 -3.80 -3.31
N GLU A 74 -9.85 -4.48 -2.71
CA GLU A 74 -9.92 -5.05 -1.35
C GLU A 74 -9.98 -3.97 -0.27
N ARG A 75 -9.39 -2.79 -0.49
CA ARG A 75 -9.50 -1.66 0.43
C ARG A 75 -10.93 -1.14 0.61
N GLY A 76 -11.86 -1.58 -0.24
CA GLY A 76 -13.26 -1.19 -0.20
C GLY A 76 -13.45 0.29 -0.55
N PHE A 77 -14.61 0.61 -1.11
CA PHE A 77 -15.00 2.01 -1.23
C PHE A 77 -15.65 2.43 0.10
N PRO A 78 -15.29 3.59 0.68
CA PRO A 78 -15.98 4.14 1.83
C PRO A 78 -17.50 4.11 1.61
N SER A 79 -18.28 3.81 2.64
CA SER A 79 -19.73 3.55 2.53
C SER A 79 -20.53 4.68 1.86
N ARG A 80 -20.02 5.92 1.85
CA ARG A 80 -20.64 7.08 1.21
C ARG A 80 -19.90 7.56 -0.05
N SER A 81 -19.12 6.69 -0.69
CA SER A 81 -18.47 6.99 -1.97
C SER A 81 -19.50 7.27 -3.06
N GLY A 82 -19.42 8.44 -3.69
CA GLY A 82 -20.40 8.87 -4.70
C GLY A 82 -21.74 9.36 -4.14
N ALA A 83 -21.97 9.30 -2.82
CA ALA A 83 -23.19 9.82 -2.22
C ALA A 83 -23.24 11.36 -2.36
N ARG A 84 -24.44 11.91 -2.57
CA ARG A 84 -24.65 13.37 -2.61
C ARG A 84 -24.27 13.99 -1.25
N TRP A 85 -23.67 15.17 -1.28
CA TRP A 85 -23.43 15.99 -0.08
C TRP A 85 -24.74 16.63 0.37
N TYR A 86 -25.09 16.52 1.64
CA TYR A 86 -26.16 17.32 2.22
C TYR A 86 -25.58 18.58 2.87
N GLU A 87 -26.40 19.62 2.99
CA GLU A 87 -25.96 20.98 3.34
C GLU A 87 -25.33 21.07 4.76
N GLY A 88 -25.86 20.30 5.72
CA GLY A 88 -25.24 20.16 7.05
C GLY A 88 -23.88 19.45 7.04
N GLU A 89 -23.66 18.48 6.16
CA GLU A 89 -22.40 17.71 6.10
C GLU A 89 -21.22 18.58 5.65
N ALA A 90 -21.48 19.45 4.68
CA ALA A 90 -20.47 20.34 4.12
C ALA A 90 -20.03 21.39 5.14
N SER A 91 -20.98 21.96 5.90
CA SER A 91 -20.68 22.95 6.93
C SER A 91 -19.95 22.34 8.13
N GLU A 92 -20.32 21.14 8.57
CA GLU A 92 -19.61 20.38 9.60
C GLU A 92 -18.16 20.07 9.19
N LEU A 93 -17.97 19.64 7.95
CA LEU A 93 -16.65 19.34 7.39
C LEU A 93 -15.76 20.60 7.34
N ALA A 94 -16.32 21.73 6.88
CA ALA A 94 -15.60 23.00 6.83
C ALA A 94 -15.23 23.50 8.24
N ALA A 95 -16.13 23.37 9.21
CA ALA A 95 -15.87 23.72 10.61
C ALA A 95 -14.77 22.82 11.21
N ALA A 96 -14.85 21.51 10.99
CA ALA A 96 -13.88 20.55 11.48
C ALA A 96 -12.48 20.73 10.85
N PHE A 97 -12.41 21.09 9.56
CA PHE A 97 -11.15 21.44 8.90
C PHE A 97 -10.54 22.72 9.46
N ARG A 98 -11.34 23.78 9.67
CA ARG A 98 -10.89 25.01 10.34
C ARG A 98 -10.43 24.78 11.78
N ALA A 99 -11.01 23.81 12.48
CA ALA A 99 -10.58 23.36 13.80
C ALA A 99 -9.25 22.57 13.79
N GLY A 100 -8.63 22.37 12.62
CA GLY A 100 -7.32 21.74 12.48
C GLY A 100 -7.36 20.22 12.31
N ARG A 101 -8.53 19.60 12.06
CA ARG A 101 -8.59 18.17 11.74
C ARG A 101 -7.96 17.89 10.37
N SER A 102 -7.19 16.82 10.28
CA SER A 102 -6.56 16.42 9.02
C SER A 102 -7.55 15.79 8.04
N ILE A 103 -7.24 15.83 6.74
CA ILE A 103 -8.07 15.22 5.69
C ILE A 103 -8.34 13.74 5.97
N ALA A 104 -7.34 13.00 6.44
CA ALA A 104 -7.48 11.58 6.81
C ALA A 104 -8.47 11.38 7.97
N GLN A 105 -8.48 12.28 8.96
CA GLN A 105 -9.44 12.23 10.07
C GLN A 105 -10.86 12.56 9.60
N LEU A 106 -11.00 13.56 8.73
CA LEU A 106 -12.29 13.92 8.14
C LEU A 106 -12.85 12.80 7.24
N ALA A 107 -12.02 12.16 6.43
CA ALA A 107 -12.40 11.04 5.59
C ALA A 107 -13.02 9.89 6.40
N ARG A 108 -12.39 9.54 7.54
CA ARG A 108 -12.91 8.54 8.47
C ARG A 108 -14.20 8.99 9.14
N ALA A 109 -14.26 10.23 9.64
CA ALA A 109 -15.44 10.75 10.35
C ALA A 109 -16.69 10.80 9.45
N HIS A 110 -16.52 11.18 8.17
CA HIS A 110 -17.63 11.30 7.22
C HIS A 110 -17.86 10.02 6.39
N ASN A 111 -17.08 8.95 6.62
CA ASN A 111 -17.10 7.70 5.84
C ASN A 111 -17.02 7.94 4.32
N ARG A 112 -16.15 8.87 3.92
CA ARG A 112 -15.89 9.28 2.52
C ARG A 112 -14.41 9.17 2.21
N SER A 113 -14.04 9.10 0.93
CA SER A 113 -12.64 9.07 0.53
C SER A 113 -11.98 10.42 0.79
N GLU A 114 -10.67 10.42 1.08
CA GLU A 114 -9.87 11.65 1.24
C GLU A 114 -10.02 12.57 0.02
N PHE A 115 -10.07 11.99 -1.18
CA PHE A 115 -10.35 12.70 -2.42
C PHE A 115 -11.70 13.44 -2.42
N ALA A 116 -12.75 12.82 -1.89
CA ALA A 116 -14.06 13.45 -1.80
C ALA A 116 -14.05 14.60 -0.78
N ILE A 117 -13.32 14.44 0.33
CA ILE A 117 -13.09 15.50 1.31
C ILE A 117 -12.33 16.67 0.67
N GLU A 118 -11.23 16.41 -0.03
CA GLU A 118 -10.44 17.43 -0.75
C GLU A 118 -11.28 18.20 -1.75
N ALA A 119 -12.07 17.50 -2.59
CA ALA A 119 -12.94 18.12 -3.59
C ALA A 119 -14.03 18.98 -2.93
N GLN A 120 -14.55 18.57 -1.77
CA GLN A 120 -15.52 19.38 -1.05
C GLN A 120 -14.86 20.61 -0.41
N LEU A 121 -13.69 20.47 0.22
CA LEU A 121 -12.95 21.60 0.78
C LEU A 121 -12.53 22.61 -0.30
N GLU A 122 -12.20 22.15 -1.50
CA GLU A 122 -11.90 23.00 -2.65
C GLU A 122 -13.13 23.82 -3.08
N ARG A 123 -14.33 23.21 -3.10
CA ARG A 123 -15.59 23.92 -3.36
C ARG A 123 -15.91 24.97 -2.29
N GLU A 124 -15.56 24.70 -1.04
CA GLU A 124 -15.67 25.65 0.08
C GLU A 124 -14.53 26.70 0.08
N GLY A 125 -13.58 26.61 -0.84
CA GLY A 125 -12.44 27.53 -0.96
C GLY A 125 -11.34 27.37 0.09
N LEU A 126 -11.37 26.29 0.87
CA LEU A 126 -10.45 26.03 2.00
C LEU A 126 -9.22 25.20 1.60
N TRP A 127 -9.25 24.58 0.43
CA TRP A 127 -8.20 23.69 -0.05
C TRP A 127 -7.82 23.99 -1.49
N ASP A 128 -6.53 23.96 -1.78
CA ASP A 128 -6.02 23.92 -3.12
C ASP A 128 -5.64 22.49 -3.46
N ARG A 129 -6.38 21.90 -4.40
CA ARG A 129 -6.20 20.50 -4.76
C ARG A 129 -5.04 20.27 -5.72
N ALA A 130 -4.68 21.27 -6.53
CA ALA A 130 -3.53 21.20 -7.43
C ALA A 130 -2.23 21.16 -6.62
N GLU A 131 -2.15 21.95 -5.56
CA GLU A 131 -0.98 22.02 -4.68
C GLU A 131 -1.07 21.09 -3.46
N ARG A 132 -2.25 20.49 -3.22
CA ARG A 132 -2.59 19.71 -2.01
C ARG A 132 -2.23 20.46 -0.73
N ARG A 133 -2.64 21.72 -0.65
CA ARG A 133 -2.37 22.60 0.49
C ARG A 133 -3.64 23.31 0.94
N PRO A 134 -3.79 23.61 2.25
CA PRO A 134 -4.85 24.49 2.71
C PRO A 134 -4.71 25.85 2.03
N ARG A 135 -5.80 26.39 1.50
CA ARG A 135 -5.84 27.80 1.15
C ARG A 135 -5.92 28.57 2.46
N LEU A 136 -4.81 29.19 2.83
CA LEU A 136 -4.72 29.98 4.06
C LEU A 136 -5.76 31.12 3.99
N PRO A 137 -6.73 31.20 4.92
CA PRO A 137 -7.32 32.49 5.22
C PRO A 137 -6.22 33.34 5.88
N VAL A 138 -6.07 34.58 5.44
CA VAL A 138 -5.27 35.60 6.15
C VAL A 138 -5.80 35.67 7.58
N GLY A 139 -5.09 35.07 8.55
CA GLY A 139 -5.36 35.27 9.98
C GLY A 139 -5.75 34.07 10.86
N ALA A 140 -5.35 32.83 10.55
CA ALA A 140 -5.44 31.72 11.54
C ALA A 140 -4.04 31.35 12.08
N PRO A 141 -3.82 31.28 13.41
CA PRO A 141 -2.53 30.91 13.98
C PRO A 141 -2.20 29.47 13.62
N GLN A 142 -1.10 29.30 12.90
CA GLN A 142 -0.54 28.00 12.56
C GLN A 142 -0.14 27.28 13.85
N ARG A 143 -0.86 26.22 14.22
CA ARG A 143 -0.24 25.12 14.95
C ARG A 143 0.30 24.14 13.92
N ILE A 144 1.52 24.43 13.47
CA ILE A 144 2.41 23.48 12.83
C ILE A 144 2.52 22.30 13.79
N GLY A 145 2.16 21.11 13.32
CA GLY A 145 2.20 19.90 14.14
C GLY A 145 3.63 19.45 14.41
N ASP A 146 3.77 18.62 15.44
CA ASP A 146 4.84 17.62 15.48
C ASP A 146 4.23 16.22 15.70
N PRO A 147 4.77 15.19 15.01
CA PRO A 147 4.44 13.79 15.22
C PRO A 147 5.43 13.12 16.19
N GLY A 148 4.93 12.36 17.15
CA GLY A 148 5.69 11.30 17.84
C GLY A 148 6.03 11.54 19.32
N ALA A 149 5.90 10.47 20.11
CA ALA A 149 6.09 10.35 21.56
C ALA A 149 5.04 11.11 22.39
N GLU A 150 4.26 10.50 23.28
CA GLU A 150 4.68 9.56 24.30
C GLU A 150 3.44 8.77 24.74
N ALA A 151 3.55 7.45 24.77
CA ALA A 151 2.58 6.61 25.43
C ALA A 151 2.44 7.11 26.87
N ALA A 152 1.20 7.35 27.28
CA ALA A 152 0.84 7.72 28.64
C ALA A 152 1.52 6.77 29.64
N ALA A 153 2.57 7.27 30.30
CA ALA A 153 3.05 6.70 31.53
C ALA A 153 1.90 6.79 32.56
N PRO A 154 1.54 5.69 33.25
CA PRO A 154 0.58 5.77 34.32
C PRO A 154 1.12 6.66 35.45
N PRO A 155 0.26 7.39 36.19
CA PRO A 155 0.70 8.21 37.29
C PRO A 155 1.36 7.35 38.36
N SER A 156 2.62 7.67 38.69
CA SER A 156 3.34 7.10 39.83
C SER A 156 2.51 7.24 41.10
N ALA A 157 2.16 6.10 41.69
CA ALA A 157 1.58 6.02 43.03
C ALA A 157 2.56 6.61 44.07
N PRO A 158 2.08 7.28 45.14
CA PRO A 158 2.94 7.68 46.24
C PRO A 158 3.48 6.46 46.99
N ALA A 159 4.76 6.50 47.34
CA ALA A 159 5.45 5.45 48.08
C ALA A 159 4.79 5.18 49.45
N PRO A 160 4.75 3.91 49.93
CA PRO A 160 4.31 3.59 51.29
C PRO A 160 5.40 3.94 52.32
N ASP A 161 4.97 4.42 53.48
CA ASP A 161 5.80 4.70 54.67
C ASP A 161 6.67 3.50 55.08
N PRO A 162 7.88 3.72 55.60
CA PRO A 162 8.68 2.65 56.18
C PRO A 162 8.08 2.17 57.52
N PRO A 163 8.04 0.85 57.78
CA PRO A 163 7.69 0.35 59.10
C PRO A 163 8.86 0.57 60.09
N ALA A 164 8.52 1.08 61.27
CA ALA A 164 9.43 1.18 62.41
C ALA A 164 9.83 -0.20 62.94
N PRO A 165 11.08 -0.34 63.37
CA PRO A 165 11.35 -0.89 64.70
C PRO A 165 12.12 0.07 65.61
#